data_AF-A0A3A8YTD8-F1
#
_entry.id   AF-A0A3A8YTD8-F1
#
_cell.length_a   1.000
_cell.length_b   1.000
_cell.length_c   1.000
_cell.angle_alpha   90.00
_cell.angle_beta   90.00
_cell.angle_gamma   90.00
#
_symmetry.space_group_name_H-M   'P 1'
#
loop_
_entity.id
_entity.type
_entity.pdbx_description
1 polymer ?
#
loop_
_entity_poly.entity_id
_entity_poly.type
_entity_poly.pdbx_seq_one_letter_code
_entity_poly.pdbx_strand_id
1 'polypeptide(L)'
;MEELLAYAILLYEGIVTEEEYQERLHDLFLEHPDDRTLLDLECETDIQKAVIYIRTQADYGSIGLHPETFGRALMEKLRDYYTRCTDLRRFGSKMYSLWESLPGDLQSMEPFWSLCYADDPLSWGDEVQTRSLYETMLSYYEEDVKG
;
A
#
# COMPACT_ATOMS: atom_id res chain seq x y z
N MET A 1 -4.42 3.53 -11.96
CA MET A 1 -3.03 3.93 -11.65
C MET A 1 -2.72 3.90 -10.15
N GLU A 2 -3.72 4.12 -9.31
CA GLU A 2 -3.68 4.23 -7.86
C GLU A 2 -3.39 2.88 -7.19
N GLU A 3 -3.99 1.81 -7.71
CA GLU A 3 -3.65 0.45 -7.28
C GLU A 3 -2.19 0.12 -7.56
N LEU A 4 -1.70 0.48 -8.75
CA LEU A 4 -0.31 0.27 -9.12
C LEU A 4 0.65 1.08 -8.24
N LEU A 5 0.26 2.30 -7.82
CA LEU A 5 1.02 3.06 -6.82
C LEU A 5 1.09 2.31 -5.49
N ALA A 6 -0.01 1.71 -5.02
CA ALA A 6 0.01 0.90 -3.80
C ALA A 6 1.00 -0.25 -3.93
N TYR A 7 0.94 -1.01 -5.02
CA TYR A 7 1.90 -2.09 -5.28
C TYR A 7 3.34 -1.60 -5.41
N ALA A 8 3.58 -0.44 -6.03
CA ALA A 8 4.92 0.13 -6.15
C ALA A 8 5.52 0.50 -4.78
N ILE A 9 4.71 1.08 -3.88
CA ILE A 9 5.13 1.40 -2.52
C ILE A 9 5.36 0.11 -1.70
N LEU A 10 4.44 -0.85 -1.80
CA LEU A 10 4.57 -2.15 -1.12
C LEU A 10 5.80 -2.94 -1.61
N LEU A 11 6.13 -2.85 -2.90
CA LEU A 11 7.30 -3.47 -3.49
C LEU A 11 8.58 -2.80 -3.02
N TYR A 12 8.59 -1.46 -2.95
CA TYR A 12 9.70 -0.71 -2.38
C TYR A 12 9.97 -1.12 -0.92
N GLU A 13 8.91 -1.36 -0.16
CA GLU A 13 8.98 -1.92 1.18
C GLU A 13 9.19 -3.45 1.19
N GLY A 14 9.25 -4.15 0.07
CA GLY A 14 9.43 -5.62 0.04
C GLY A 14 8.31 -6.40 0.76
N ILE A 15 7.09 -5.83 0.78
CA ILE A 15 5.87 -6.48 1.31
C ILE A 15 5.24 -7.38 0.24
N VAL A 16 5.30 -6.93 -1.03
CA VAL A 16 4.92 -7.73 -2.21
C VAL A 16 6.16 -8.02 -3.05
N THR A 17 6.09 -9.06 -3.88
CA THR A 17 7.18 -9.40 -4.80
C THR A 17 7.09 -8.63 -6.12
N GLU A 18 8.18 -8.66 -6.90
CA GLU A 18 8.18 -8.09 -8.25
C GLU A 18 7.17 -8.80 -9.15
N GLU A 19 7.02 -10.11 -8.99
CA GLU A 19 6.03 -10.89 -9.74
C GLU A 19 4.59 -10.45 -9.44
N GLU A 20 4.26 -10.21 -8.16
CA GLU A 20 2.93 -9.69 -7.79
C GLU A 20 2.67 -8.30 -8.37
N TYR A 21 3.69 -7.43 -8.40
CA TYR A 21 3.60 -6.13 -9.04
C TYR A 21 3.37 -6.24 -10.55
N GLN A 22 4.14 -7.08 -11.24
CA GLN A 22 4.04 -7.27 -12.69
C GLN A 22 2.70 -7.91 -13.08
N GLU A 23 2.21 -8.86 -12.29
CA GLU A 23 0.88 -9.45 -12.51
C GLU A 23 -0.22 -8.38 -12.41
N ARG A 24 -0.20 -7.53 -11.38
CA ARG A 24 -1.20 -6.46 -11.27
C ARG A 24 -1.07 -5.41 -12.38
N LEU A 25 0.15 -5.07 -12.78
CA LEU A 25 0.39 -4.15 -13.91
C LEU A 25 -0.21 -4.72 -15.20
N HIS A 26 0.04 -6.00 -15.46
CA HIS A 26 -0.47 -6.69 -16.63
C HIS A 26 -2.00 -6.72 -16.65
N ASP A 27 -2.64 -7.07 -15.54
CA ASP A 27 -4.10 -7.07 -15.41
C ASP A 27 -4.69 -5.68 -15.67
N LEU A 28 -4.10 -4.64 -15.08
CA LEU A 28 -4.54 -3.25 -15.30
C LEU A 28 -4.39 -2.83 -16.77
N PHE A 29 -3.31 -3.25 -17.43
CA PHE A 29 -3.11 -2.99 -18.86
C PHE A 29 -4.17 -3.70 -19.71
N LEU A 30 -4.53 -4.95 -19.38
CA LEU A 30 -5.60 -5.67 -20.08
C LEU A 30 -6.98 -5.04 -19.88
N GLU A 31 -7.25 -4.49 -18.70
CA GLU A 31 -8.48 -3.73 -18.39
C GLU A 31 -8.53 -2.39 -19.16
N HIS A 32 -7.37 -1.77 -19.41
CA HIS A 32 -7.24 -0.46 -20.04
C HIS A 32 -6.17 -0.44 -21.15
N PRO A 33 -6.37 -1.17 -22.26
CA PRO A 33 -5.33 -1.37 -23.28
C PRO A 33 -4.94 -0.10 -24.05
N ASP A 34 -5.78 0.94 -24.02
CA ASP A 34 -5.50 2.24 -24.65
C ASP A 34 -4.68 3.19 -23.75
N ASP A 35 -4.41 2.81 -22.49
CA ASP A 35 -3.60 3.58 -21.57
C ASP A 35 -2.11 3.46 -21.93
N ARG A 36 -1.56 4.54 -22.48
CA ARG A 36 -0.15 4.61 -22.88
C ARG A 36 0.81 4.50 -21.71
N THR A 37 0.43 4.99 -20.54
CA THR A 37 1.28 4.92 -19.34
C THR A 37 1.41 3.48 -18.88
N LEU A 38 0.31 2.70 -18.89
CA LEU A 38 0.36 1.27 -18.56
C LEU A 38 1.18 0.50 -19.59
N LEU A 39 1.03 0.79 -20.89
CA LEU A 39 1.84 0.17 -21.94
C LEU A 39 3.34 0.46 -21.77
N ASP A 40 3.70 1.71 -21.51
CA ASP A 40 5.09 2.12 -21.30
C ASP A 40 5.70 1.41 -20.08
N LEU A 41 4.91 1.24 -19.01
CA LEU A 41 5.30 0.51 -17.80
C LEU A 41 5.45 -1.00 -18.04
N GLU A 42 4.53 -1.63 -18.77
CA GLU A 42 4.62 -3.06 -19.15
C GLU A 42 5.88 -3.34 -20.01
N CYS A 43 6.32 -2.35 -20.79
CA CYS A 43 7.52 -2.47 -21.60
C CYS A 43 8.82 -2.10 -20.85
N GLU A 44 8.73 -1.56 -19.63
CA GLU A 44 9.90 -1.16 -18.83
C GLU A 44 10.51 -2.39 -18.14
N THR A 45 11.77 -2.67 -18.50
CA THR A 45 12.53 -3.80 -17.93
C THR A 45 13.20 -3.47 -16.60
N ASP A 46 13.31 -2.19 -16.25
CA ASP A 46 13.88 -1.70 -15.01
C ASP A 46 12.78 -1.35 -14.01
N ILE A 47 12.46 -2.32 -13.14
CA ILE A 47 11.41 -2.17 -12.12
C ILE A 47 11.63 -0.96 -11.21
N GLN A 48 12.89 -0.59 -10.94
CA GLN A 48 13.18 0.56 -10.09
C GLN A 48 12.81 1.87 -10.77
N LYS A 49 13.02 1.98 -12.09
CA LYS A 49 12.54 3.13 -12.86
C LYS A 49 11.02 3.20 -12.89
N ALA A 50 10.33 2.08 -13.08
CA ALA A 50 8.87 2.02 -13.06
C ALA A 50 8.32 2.52 -11.71
N VAL A 51 8.85 2.02 -10.59
CA VAL A 51 8.47 2.45 -9.24
C VAL A 51 8.74 3.94 -9.03
N ILE A 52 9.92 4.44 -9.40
CA ILE A 52 10.27 5.87 -9.27
C ILE A 52 9.31 6.73 -10.09
N TYR A 53 9.00 6.33 -11.33
CA TYR A 53 8.09 7.05 -12.20
C TYR A 53 6.70 7.18 -11.56
N ILE A 54 6.09 6.08 -11.12
CA ILE A 54 4.74 6.07 -10.55
C ILE A 54 4.67 6.93 -9.28
N ARG A 55 5.66 6.80 -8.38
CA ARG A 55 5.72 7.62 -7.15
C ARG A 55 5.85 9.11 -7.46
N THR A 56 6.71 9.45 -8.42
CA THR A 56 6.88 10.85 -8.87
C THR A 56 5.58 11.43 -9.39
N GLN A 57 4.81 10.68 -10.19
CA GLN A 57 3.52 11.15 -10.70
C GLN A 57 2.50 11.38 -9.59
N ALA A 58 2.50 10.56 -8.54
CA ALA A 58 1.63 10.75 -7.38
C ALA A 58 2.01 12.01 -6.58
N ASP A 59 3.31 12.22 -6.31
CA ASP A 59 3.79 13.36 -5.51
C ASP A 59 3.52 14.72 -6.19
N TYR A 60 3.56 14.78 -7.52
CA TYR A 60 3.25 16.00 -8.28
C TYR A 60 1.75 16.18 -8.55
N GLY A 61 0.88 15.29 -8.04
CA GLY A 61 -0.57 15.33 -8.26
C GLY A 61 -0.97 15.09 -9.72
N SER A 62 -0.07 14.52 -10.52
CA SER A 62 -0.30 14.22 -11.94
C SER A 62 -1.26 13.04 -12.13
N ILE A 63 -1.34 12.15 -11.13
CA ILE A 63 -2.36 11.12 -11.05
C ILE A 63 -3.44 11.63 -10.07
N GLY A 64 -4.71 11.58 -10.48
CA GLY A 64 -5.82 11.84 -9.57
C GLY A 64 -5.88 10.75 -8.51
N LEU A 65 -5.18 10.93 -7.39
CA LEU A 65 -5.09 9.93 -6.34
C LEU A 65 -6.44 9.84 -5.61
N HIS A 66 -7.22 8.80 -5.92
CA HIS A 66 -8.41 8.44 -5.17
C HIS A 66 -8.01 7.63 -3.92
N PRO A 67 -8.11 8.21 -2.69
CA PRO A 67 -7.60 7.55 -1.49
C PRO A 67 -8.27 6.21 -1.21
N GLU A 68 -9.55 6.05 -1.58
CA GLU A 68 -10.29 4.80 -1.41
C GLU A 68 -9.76 3.66 -2.30
N THR A 69 -9.50 3.93 -3.59
CA THR A 69 -8.97 2.93 -4.52
C THR A 69 -7.55 2.52 -4.13
N PHE A 70 -6.70 3.50 -3.84
CA PHE A 70 -5.35 3.26 -3.32
C PHE A 70 -5.41 2.48 -2.00
N GLY A 71 -6.28 2.92 -1.08
CA GLY A 71 -6.40 2.37 0.25
C GLY A 71 -6.92 0.93 0.28
N ARG A 72 -7.90 0.57 -0.56
CA ARG A 72 -8.36 -0.82 -0.71
C ARG A 72 -7.22 -1.73 -1.11
N ALA A 73 -6.51 -1.40 -2.19
CA ALA A 73 -5.39 -2.20 -2.69
C ALA A 73 -4.27 -2.33 -1.65
N LEU A 74 -3.94 -1.24 -0.96
CA LEU A 74 -2.95 -1.23 0.11
C LEU A 74 -3.37 -2.14 1.28
N MET A 75 -4.57 -1.94 1.82
CA MET A 75 -5.03 -2.66 3.02
C MET A 75 -5.25 -4.15 2.77
N GLU A 76 -5.68 -4.54 1.55
CA GLU A 76 -5.78 -5.93 1.15
C GLU A 76 -4.42 -6.65 1.26
N LYS A 77 -3.38 -6.09 0.64
CA LYS A 77 -2.04 -6.69 0.67
C LYS A 77 -1.38 -6.63 2.05
N LEU A 78 -1.60 -5.55 2.80
CA LEU A 78 -1.13 -5.48 4.19
C LEU A 78 -1.79 -6.53 5.08
N ARG A 79 -3.05 -6.87 4.83
CA ARG A 79 -3.73 -7.92 5.58
C ARG A 79 -3.13 -9.28 5.29
N ASP A 80 -2.91 -9.60 4.02
CA ASP A 80 -2.21 -10.82 3.63
C ASP A 80 -0.83 -10.91 4.25
N TYR A 81 -0.10 -9.79 4.31
CA TYR A 81 1.20 -9.72 4.97
C TYR A 81 1.10 -9.91 6.49
N TYR A 82 0.09 -9.29 7.13
CA TYR A 82 -0.18 -9.40 8.56
C TYR A 82 -0.52 -10.83 8.99
N THR A 83 -1.29 -11.60 8.20
CA THR A 83 -1.60 -13.01 8.53
C THR A 83 -0.37 -13.90 8.62
N ARG A 84 0.71 -13.53 7.92
CA ARG A 84 2.00 -14.23 7.90
C ARG A 84 2.95 -13.73 8.99
N CYS A 85 2.56 -12.68 9.73
CA CYS A 85 3.38 -12.07 10.76
C CYS A 85 3.46 -12.94 12.02
N THR A 86 4.69 -13.16 12.50
CA THR A 86 4.96 -13.83 13.78
C THR A 86 5.49 -12.88 14.86
N ASP A 87 5.90 -11.66 14.48
CA ASP A 87 6.53 -10.66 15.35
C ASP A 87 5.92 -9.28 15.09
N LEU A 88 5.06 -8.84 16.01
CA LEU A 88 4.35 -7.56 15.93
C LEU A 88 5.30 -6.35 15.95
N ARG A 89 6.48 -6.45 16.60
CA ARG A 89 7.43 -5.32 16.63
C ARG A 89 8.06 -5.12 15.26
N ARG A 90 8.44 -6.22 14.61
CA ARG A 90 8.95 -6.18 13.23
C ARG A 90 7.88 -5.67 12.26
N PHE A 91 6.64 -6.10 12.45
CA PHE A 91 5.53 -5.60 11.65
C PHE A 91 5.32 -4.10 11.86
N GLY A 92 5.30 -3.62 13.10
CA GLY A 92 5.12 -2.19 13.40
C GLY A 92 6.24 -1.31 12.85
N SER A 93 7.50 -1.71 13.02
CA SER A 93 8.63 -1.03 12.38
C SER A 93 8.48 -0.97 10.85
N LYS A 94 7.87 -1.99 10.25
CA LYS A 94 7.61 -2.05 8.82
C LYS A 94 6.46 -1.14 8.39
N MET A 95 5.39 -1.07 9.18
CA MET A 95 4.26 -0.17 8.94
C MET A 95 4.67 1.30 9.07
N TYR A 96 5.54 1.61 10.02
CA TYR A 96 6.10 2.95 10.15
C TYR A 96 6.93 3.35 8.92
N SER A 97 7.82 2.47 8.43
CA SER A 97 8.56 2.71 7.17
C SER A 97 7.62 2.90 5.97
N LEU A 98 6.58 2.07 5.89
CA LEU A 98 5.56 2.18 4.85
C LEU A 98 4.84 3.53 4.90
N TRP A 99 4.46 3.98 6.10
CA TRP A 99 3.83 5.28 6.32
C TRP A 99 4.71 6.43 5.85
N GLU A 100 6.02 6.40 6.15
CA GLU A 100 6.97 7.40 5.67
C GLU A 100 7.10 7.41 4.14
N SER A 101 6.85 6.25 3.50
CA SER A 101 6.90 6.09 2.04
C SER A 101 5.62 6.57 1.32
N LEU A 102 4.52 6.82 2.03
CA LEU A 102 3.26 7.31 1.46
C LEU A 102 3.37 8.76 0.97
N PRO A 103 2.59 9.15 -0.05
CA PRO A 103 2.38 10.56 -0.38
C PRO A 103 1.93 11.36 0.85
N GLY A 104 2.51 12.55 1.07
CA GLY A 104 2.31 13.33 2.30
C GLY A 104 0.83 13.64 2.61
N ASP A 105 0.01 13.85 1.59
CA ASP A 105 -1.43 14.09 1.75
C ASP A 105 -2.17 12.89 2.36
N LEU A 106 -1.68 11.65 2.14
CA LEU A 106 -2.27 10.44 2.72
C LEU A 106 -1.85 10.20 4.17
N GLN A 107 -0.66 10.63 4.59
CA GLN A 107 -0.07 10.28 5.89
C GLN A 107 -0.90 10.73 7.10
N SER A 108 -1.75 11.74 6.93
CA SER A 108 -2.63 12.28 7.96
C SER A 108 -4.10 11.84 7.86
N MET A 109 -4.40 10.90 6.95
CA MET A 109 -5.75 10.36 6.74
C MET A 109 -5.86 8.94 7.27
N GLU A 110 -6.97 8.59 7.90
CA GLU A 110 -7.27 7.19 8.21
C GLU A 110 -7.67 6.43 6.93
N PRO A 111 -7.31 5.14 6.79
CA PRO A 111 -6.61 4.31 7.78
C PRO A 111 -5.08 4.41 7.70
N PHE A 112 -4.52 5.27 6.85
CA PHE A 112 -3.07 5.36 6.64
C PHE A 112 -2.33 5.90 7.85
N TRP A 113 -2.92 6.83 8.59
CA TRP A 113 -2.31 7.42 9.77
C TRP A 113 -2.04 6.38 10.87
N SER A 114 -2.93 5.40 11.03
CA SER A 114 -2.75 4.26 11.93
C SER A 114 -1.43 3.51 11.73
N LEU A 115 -0.85 3.50 10.52
CA LEU A 115 0.42 2.84 10.24
C LEU A 115 1.59 3.40 11.07
N CYS A 116 1.52 4.67 11.52
CA CYS A 116 2.61 5.29 12.25
C CYS A 116 2.57 5.10 13.77
N TYR A 117 1.42 4.66 14.32
CA TYR A 117 1.21 4.61 15.77
C TYR A 117 0.57 3.31 16.27
N ALA A 118 0.07 2.44 15.40
CA ALA A 118 -0.65 1.23 15.82
C ALA A 118 0.19 0.27 16.68
N ASP A 119 1.53 0.32 16.61
CA ASP A 119 2.44 -0.43 17.47
C ASP A 119 2.89 0.30 18.74
N ASP A 120 2.51 1.56 18.97
CA ASP A 120 2.82 2.30 20.20
C ASP A 120 2.52 1.49 21.48
N PRO A 121 1.39 0.74 21.57
CA PRO A 121 1.09 -0.04 22.77
C PRO A 121 2.08 -1.16 23.09
N LEU A 122 2.90 -1.59 22.12
CA LEU A 122 3.99 -2.53 22.37
C LEU A 122 5.08 -1.96 23.29
N SER A 123 5.17 -0.63 23.44
CA SER A 123 6.13 0.02 24.33
C SER A 123 5.81 -0.19 25.81
N TRP A 124 4.54 -0.40 26.17
CA TRP A 124 4.09 -0.81 27.51
C TRP A 124 3.57 -2.26 27.57
N GLY A 125 3.79 -3.04 26.52
CA GLY A 125 3.53 -4.49 26.47
C GLY A 125 2.09 -4.88 26.16
N ASP A 126 1.27 -3.97 25.62
CA ASP A 126 -0.12 -4.25 25.28
C ASP A 126 -0.26 -4.75 23.82
N GLU A 127 -0.02 -6.04 23.63
CA GLU A 127 -0.22 -6.69 22.33
C GLU A 127 -1.69 -6.77 21.92
N VAL A 128 -2.62 -6.85 22.88
CA VAL A 128 -4.05 -6.98 22.58
C VAL A 128 -4.56 -5.69 21.95
N GLN A 129 -4.22 -4.54 22.53
CA GLN A 129 -4.54 -3.24 21.95
C GLN A 129 -3.88 -3.04 20.59
N THR A 130 -2.59 -3.40 20.46
CA THR A 130 -1.85 -3.33 19.20
C THR A 130 -2.55 -4.12 18.08
N ARG A 131 -2.94 -5.37 18.36
CA ARG A 131 -3.66 -6.21 17.40
C ARG A 131 -5.01 -5.61 17.02
N SER A 132 -5.76 -5.12 18.01
CA SER A 132 -7.05 -4.47 17.77
C SER A 132 -6.93 -3.25 16.85
N LEU A 133 -5.87 -2.44 17.01
CA LEU A 133 -5.61 -1.28 16.14
C LEU A 133 -5.30 -1.73 14.71
N TYR A 134 -4.39 -2.69 14.54
CA TYR A 134 -4.06 -3.22 13.22
C TYR A 134 -5.26 -3.88 12.53
N GLU A 135 -6.01 -4.69 13.24
CA GLU A 135 -7.18 -5.37 12.68
C GLU A 135 -8.24 -4.35 12.21
N THR A 136 -8.48 -3.29 12.98
CA THR A 136 -9.40 -2.19 12.61
C THR A 136 -8.90 -1.44 11.38
N MET A 137 -7.60 -1.09 11.34
CA MET A 137 -6.98 -0.41 10.20
C MET A 137 -7.07 -1.26 8.92
N LEU A 138 -6.75 -2.56 9.03
CA LEU A 138 -6.73 -3.49 7.91
C LEU A 138 -8.14 -3.82 7.39
N SER A 139 -9.18 -3.73 8.22
CA SER A 139 -10.57 -3.96 7.82
C SER A 139 -11.30 -2.69 7.36
N TYR A 140 -10.65 -1.51 7.40
CA TYR A 140 -11.29 -0.20 7.20
C TYR A 140 -12.16 -0.12 5.94
N TYR A 141 -11.67 -0.64 4.80
CA TYR A 141 -12.39 -0.58 3.52
C TYR A 141 -13.32 -1.79 3.24
N GLU A 142 -13.42 -2.75 4.18
CA GLU A 142 -14.36 -3.87 4.04
C GLU A 142 -15.78 -3.49 4.44
N GLU A 143 -15.93 -2.53 5.35
CA GLU A 143 -17.24 -2.14 5.89
C GLU A 143 -18.11 -1.43 4.85
N ASP A 144 -17.49 -0.76 3.87
CA ASP A 144 -18.18 -0.13 2.73
C ASP A 144 -18.81 -1.13 1.74
N VAL A 145 -18.53 -2.43 1.86
CA VAL A 145 -19.14 -3.48 1.03
C VAL A 145 -20.54 -3.87 1.54
N LYS A 146 -20.95 -3.37 2.71
CA LYS A 146 -22.33 -3.50 3.20
C LYS A 146 -23.14 -2.24 2.87
N GLY A 147 -23.57 -2.15 1.61
CA GLY A 147 -24.60 -1.20 1.18
C GLY A 147 -25.95 -1.39 1.86
#